data_AF-A0A965FD88-F1
#
_entry.id   AF-A0A965FD88-F1
#
_cell.length_a   1.000
_cell.length_b   1.000
_cell.length_c   1.000
_cell.angle_alpha   90.00
_cell.angle_beta   90.00
_cell.angle_gamma   90.00
#
_symmetry.space_group_name_H-M   'P 1'
#
loop_
_entity.id
_entity.type
_entity.pdbx_description
1 polymer ?
#
loop_
_entity_poly.entity_id
_entity_poly.type
_entity_poly.pdbx_seq_one_letter_code
_entity_poly.pdbx_strand_id
1 'polypeptide(L)' 'MSEAEIARKMAELDRLLNDPEVRMDAHRVWALLQELRAPAVRAGA' A
#
# COMPACT_ATOMS: atom_id res chain seq x y z
N MET A 1 -5.37 10.33 -2.34
CA MET A 1 -4.08 10.14 -1.66
C MET A 1 -3.10 11.15 -2.21
N SER A 2 -2.32 11.77 -1.35
CA SER A 2 -1.13 12.51 -1.74
C SER A 2 -0.04 11.56 -2.24
N GLU A 3 0.90 12.08 -3.04
CA GLU A 3 2.05 11.31 -3.50
C GLU A 3 2.89 10.76 -2.33
N ALA A 4 2.98 11.50 -1.23
CA ALA A 4 3.69 11.07 -0.02
C ALA A 4 3.03 9.84 0.63
N GLU A 5 1.70 9.75 0.63
CA GLU A 5 0.98 8.58 1.15
C GLU A 5 1.14 7.37 0.23
N ILE A 6 1.14 7.58 -1.08
CA ILE A 6 1.39 6.51 -2.06
C ILE A 6 2.81 5.97 -1.88
N ALA A 7 3.81 6.84 -1.77
CA ALA A 7 5.21 6.44 -1.57
C ALA A 7 5.39 5.62 -0.28
N ARG A 8 4.74 6.01 0.81
CA ARG A 8 4.77 5.25 2.08
C ARG A 8 4.15 3.87 1.94
N LYS A 9 2.98 3.77 1.29
CA LYS A 9 2.29 2.48 1.08
C LYS A 9 3.07 1.55 0.14
N MET A 10 3.75 2.10 -0.87
CA MET A 10 4.63 1.30 -1.71
C MET A 10 5.85 0.78 -0.96
N ALA A 11 6.48 1.59 -0.11
CA ALA A 11 7.60 1.15 0.72
C ALA A 11 7.17 0.06 1.72
N GLU A 12 5.97 0.15 2.28
CA GLU A 12 5.41 -0.87 3.16
C GLU A 12 5.13 -2.18 2.41
N LEU A 13 4.57 -2.09 1.20
CA LEU A 13 4.33 -3.25 0.34
C LEU A 13 5.63 -3.94 -0.07
N ASP A 14 6.64 -3.17 -0.45
CA ASP A 14 7.97 -3.68 -0.81
C ASP A 14 8.60 -4.46 0.36
N ARG A 15 8.52 -3.89 1.56
CA ARG A 15 9.02 -4.56 2.77
C ARG A 15 8.27 -5.86 3.05
N LEU A 16 6.94 -5.87 2.98
CA LEU A 16 6.15 -7.08 3.25
C LEU A 16 6.42 -8.23 2.27
N LEU A 17 6.85 -7.91 1.04
CA LEU A 17 7.11 -8.91 0.00
C LEU A 17 8.58 -9.34 -0.07
N ASN A 18 9.51 -8.43 0.24
CA ASN A 18 10.93 -8.63 -0.02
C ASN A 18 11.81 -8.69 1.25
N ASP A 19 11.30 -8.34 2.43
CA ASP A 19 12.05 -8.39 3.70
C ASP A 19 11.84 -9.75 4.39
N PRO A 20 12.87 -10.62 4.45
CA PRO A 20 12.77 -11.93 5.10
C PRO A 20 12.64 -11.84 6.62
N GLU A 21 12.99 -10.70 7.24
CA GLU A 21 12.77 -10.48 8.67
C GLU A 21 11.31 -10.11 8.98
N VAL A 22 10.56 -9.72 7.96
CA VAL A 22 9.14 -9.40 8.08
C VAL A 22 8.30 -10.60 7.68
N ARG A 23 7.44 -11.04 8.60
CA ARG A 23 6.46 -12.07 8.28
C ARG A 23 5.48 -11.52 7.25
N MET A 24 5.47 -12.13 6.07
CA MET A 24 4.52 -11.81 5.00
C MET A 24 3.08 -11.95 5.51
N ASP A 25 2.35 -10.84 5.54
CA ASP A 25 0.93 -10.78 5.85
C ASP A 25 0.13 -10.55 4.57
N ALA A 26 -0.48 -11.63 4.06
CA ALA A 26 -1.26 -11.59 2.83
C ALA A 26 -2.47 -10.65 2.93
N HIS A 27 -3.09 -10.51 4.11
CA HIS A 27 -4.23 -9.63 4.29
C HIS A 27 -3.79 -8.17 4.22
N ARG A 28 -2.64 -7.83 4.84
CA ARG A 28 -2.07 -6.48 4.77
C ARG A 28 -1.62 -6.11 3.37
N VAL A 29 -0.95 -7.03 2.67
CA VAL A 29 -0.57 -6.87 1.25
C VAL A 29 -1.80 -6.57 0.39
N TRP A 30 -2.88 -7.32 0.60
CA TRP A 30 -4.09 -7.16 -0.21
C TRP A 30 -4.83 -5.85 0.11
N ALA A 31 -4.87 -5.43 1.38
CA ALA A 31 -5.38 -4.12 1.75
C ALA A 31 -4.57 -2.97 1.11
N LEU A 32 -3.24 -3.02 1.18
CA LEU A 32 -2.35 -2.03 0.55
C LEU A 32 -2.57 -1.94 -0.95
N LEU A 33 -2.70 -3.08 -1.64
CA LEU A 33 -2.95 -3.13 -3.07
C LEU A 33 -4.32 -2.56 -3.46
N GLN A 34 -5.36 -2.77 -2.64
CA GLN A 34 -6.68 -2.16 -2.86
C GLN A 34 -6.65 -0.65 -2.64
N GLU A 35 -5.95 -0.20 -1.61
CA GLU A 35 -5.78 1.23 -1.34
C GLU A 35 -4.98 1.94 -2.43
N LEU A 36 -3.97 1.27 -3.01
CA LEU A 36 -3.18 1.77 -4.13
C LEU A 36 -3.93 1.72 -5.48
N ARG A 37 -4.79 0.71 -5.69
CA ARG A 37 -5.66 0.60 -6.86
C ARG A 37 -6.84 1.55 -6.82
N ALA A 38 -7.32 1.92 -5.63
CA ALA A 38 -8.45 2.82 -5.49
C ALA A 38 -8.13 4.08 -6.29
N PRO A 39 -8.89 4.40 -7.35
CA PRO A 39 -8.66 5.61 -8.09
C PRO A 39 -8.80 6.78 -7.10
N ALA A 40 -8.11 7.89 -7.34
CA ALA A 40 -8.19 9.11 -6.53
C ALA A 40 -9.60 9.75 -6.49
N VAL A 41 -10.67 8.97 -6.64
CA VAL A 41 -12.09 9.28 -6.53
C VAL A 41 -12.44 9.48 -5.06
N ARG A 42 -11.89 10.52 -4.44
CA ARG A 42 -12.53 11.35 -3.38
C ARG A 42 -11.84 12.72 -3.25
N ALA A 43 -11.18 13.21 -4.30
CA ALA A 43 -10.89 14.63 -4.42
C ALA A 43 -12.02 15.29 -5.24
N GLY A 44 -13.17 15.51 -4.61
CA GLY A 44 -14.32 16.18 -5.23
C GLY A 44 -15.66 15.50 -4.92
N ALA A 45 -16.20 15.72 -3.73
CA ALA A 45 -17.62 15.66 -3.43
C ALA A 45 -17.96 16.85 -2.53
#